data_AF-A0A2R6MC51-F1
#
_entry.id   AF-A0A2R6MC51-F1
#
_cell.length_a   1.000
_cell.length_b   1.000
_cell.length_c   1.000
_cell.angle_alpha   90.00
_cell.angle_beta   90.00
_cell.angle_gamma   90.00
#
_symmetry.space_group_name_H-M   'P 1'
#
loop_
_entity.id
_entity.type
_entity.pdbx_description
1 polymer ?
#
loop_
_entity_poly.entity_id
_entity_poly.type
_entity_poly.pdbx_seq_one_letter_code
_entity_poly.pdbx_strand_id
1 'polypeptide(L)'
;MGTETDREADLRDRDANLEPADRVVISYPEDLSDWGRWQVERSPFEAYLRRTKTDRVRQGDAWEEFVGVGCCGSTLDVPLRVEEIEGGETFGPDTGIEWEVREACGIQGGWQVQSQGGPNQV
;
A
#
# COMPACT_ATOMS: atom_id res chain seq x y z
N MET A 1 28.11 -32.10 5.31
CA MET A 1 28.86 -31.31 4.31
C MET A 1 27.84 -30.86 3.26
N GLY A 2 27.25 -29.67 3.42
CA GLY A 2 26.38 -29.10 2.39
C GLY A 2 27.21 -28.77 1.17
N THR A 3 26.82 -29.34 0.02
CA THR A 3 27.51 -29.21 -1.26
C THR A 3 27.50 -27.74 -1.71
N GLU A 4 28.48 -27.37 -2.54
CA GLU A 4 28.63 -26.03 -3.12
C GLU A 4 27.32 -25.52 -3.76
N THR A 5 26.56 -26.44 -4.36
CA THR A 5 25.21 -26.25 -4.93
C THR A 5 24.16 -25.73 -3.94
N ASP A 6 24.22 -26.12 -2.68
CA ASP A 6 23.26 -25.71 -1.65
C ASP A 6 23.42 -24.21 -1.31
N ARG A 7 24.67 -23.71 -1.36
CA ARG A 7 24.97 -22.29 -1.14
C ARG A 7 24.63 -21.42 -2.34
N GLU A 8 24.81 -21.93 -3.56
CA GLU A 8 24.43 -21.19 -4.77
C GLU A 8 22.91 -21.03 -4.88
N ALA A 9 22.14 -22.03 -4.43
CA ALA A 9 20.69 -21.95 -4.35
C ALA A 9 20.22 -20.89 -3.33
N ASP A 10 20.80 -20.86 -2.12
CA ASP A 10 20.51 -19.84 -1.09
C ASP A 10 20.79 -18.41 -1.59
N LEU A 11 21.93 -18.20 -2.27
CA LEU A 11 22.29 -16.88 -2.79
C LEU A 11 21.32 -16.42 -3.89
N ARG A 12 20.89 -17.33 -4.78
CA ARG A 12 19.90 -17.01 -5.81
C ARG A 12 18.53 -16.71 -5.22
N ASP A 13 18.10 -17.47 -4.22
CA ASP A 13 16.84 -17.22 -3.51
C ASP A 13 16.84 -15.85 -2.82
N ARG A 14 17.96 -15.48 -2.19
CA ARG A 14 18.14 -14.17 -1.56
C ARG A 14 18.26 -13.01 -2.55
N ASP A 15 18.80 -13.24 -3.73
CA ASP A 15 18.88 -12.23 -4.80
C ASP A 15 17.51 -12.05 -5.45
N ALA A 16 16.78 -13.14 -5.72
CA ALA A 16 15.40 -13.12 -6.20
C ALA A 16 14.44 -12.41 -5.24
N ASN A 17 14.68 -12.56 -3.94
CA ASN A 17 13.99 -11.79 -2.89
C ASN A 17 14.24 -10.27 -3.04
N LEU A 18 15.38 -9.85 -3.56
CA LEU A 18 15.71 -8.43 -3.78
C LEU A 18 15.35 -7.94 -5.19
N GLU A 19 14.91 -8.82 -6.09
CA GLU A 19 14.47 -8.43 -7.42
C GLU A 19 13.16 -7.62 -7.34
N PRO A 20 12.92 -6.73 -8.33
CA PRO A 20 11.66 -6.03 -8.43
C PRO A 20 10.53 -7.02 -8.72
N ALA A 21 9.43 -6.89 -7.99
CA ALA A 21 8.23 -7.68 -8.24
C ALA A 21 7.63 -7.36 -9.61
N ASP A 22 7.14 -8.37 -10.30
CA ASP A 22 6.38 -8.19 -11.54
C ASP A 22 5.00 -7.61 -11.23
N ARG A 23 4.40 -8.07 -10.11
CA ARG A 23 3.03 -7.73 -9.71
C ARG A 23 2.88 -7.68 -8.20
N VAL A 24 2.18 -6.66 -7.72
CA VAL A 24 1.82 -6.49 -6.31
C VAL A 24 0.33 -6.20 -6.21
N VAL A 25 -0.37 -6.97 -5.40
CA VAL A 25 -1.80 -6.77 -5.09
C VAL A 25 -1.90 -6.06 -3.75
N ILE A 26 -2.50 -4.88 -3.77
CA ILE A 26 -2.68 -4.02 -2.58
C ILE A 26 -4.18 -3.88 -2.32
N SER A 27 -4.58 -4.16 -1.09
CA SER A 27 -5.95 -3.94 -0.64
C SER A 27 -6.11 -2.68 0.20
N TYR A 28 -7.27 -2.05 0.07
CA TYR A 28 -7.77 -1.02 0.98
C TYR A 28 -9.14 -1.42 1.53
N PRO A 29 -9.53 -0.96 2.73
CA PRO A 29 -10.82 -1.30 3.32
C PRO A 29 -11.98 -0.75 2.50
N GLU A 30 -13.09 -1.50 2.42
CA GLU A 30 -14.34 -1.02 1.79
C GLU A 30 -14.92 0.24 2.45
N ASP A 31 -14.58 0.52 3.71
CA ASP A 31 -14.97 1.73 4.43
C ASP A 31 -14.23 3.00 3.94
N LEU A 32 -13.26 2.84 3.03
CA LEU A 32 -12.59 3.95 2.39
C LEU A 32 -13.58 4.73 1.52
N SER A 33 -13.75 6.02 1.81
CA SER A 33 -14.57 6.92 0.99
C SER A 33 -14.21 6.86 -0.49
N ASP A 34 -15.20 6.99 -1.38
CA ASP A 34 -15.01 6.99 -2.85
C ASP A 34 -13.90 7.96 -3.32
N TRP A 35 -13.76 9.10 -2.64
CA TRP A 35 -12.70 10.07 -2.91
C TRP A 35 -11.30 9.52 -2.61
N GLY A 36 -11.12 8.81 -1.49
CA GLY A 36 -9.86 8.19 -1.11
C GLY A 36 -9.49 7.08 -2.08
N ARG A 37 -10.48 6.24 -2.43
CA ARG A 37 -10.37 5.23 -3.48
C ARG A 37 -9.89 5.84 -4.81
N TRP A 38 -10.54 6.91 -5.25
CA TRP A 38 -10.20 7.58 -6.50
C TRP A 38 -8.79 8.19 -6.51
N GLN A 39 -8.23 8.57 -5.36
CA GLN A 39 -6.85 9.05 -5.28
C GLN A 39 -5.83 7.92 -5.33
N VAL A 40 -6.09 6.80 -4.64
CA VAL A 40 -5.13 5.68 -4.59
C VAL A 40 -5.10 4.90 -5.90
N GLU A 41 -6.23 4.79 -6.61
CA GLU A 41 -6.33 4.11 -7.91
C GLU A 41 -5.71 4.93 -9.07
N ARG A 42 -5.03 6.06 -8.79
CA ARG A 42 -4.40 6.91 -9.81
C ARG A 42 -2.93 6.59 -10.01
N SER A 43 -2.50 6.60 -11.28
CA SER A 43 -1.10 6.44 -11.69
C SER A 43 -0.05 7.28 -10.96
N PRO A 44 -0.29 8.56 -10.57
CA PRO A 44 0.64 9.30 -9.72
C PRO A 44 0.83 8.69 -8.32
N PHE A 45 -0.20 8.04 -7.75
CA PHE A 45 -0.09 7.35 -6.46
C PHE A 45 0.70 6.05 -6.60
N GLU A 46 0.45 5.29 -7.67
CA GLU A 46 1.25 4.10 -8.02
C GLU A 46 2.74 4.47 -8.18
N ALA A 47 3.03 5.55 -8.91
CA ALA A 47 4.40 6.05 -9.08
C ALA A 47 5.02 6.58 -7.78
N TYR A 48 4.20 7.09 -6.85
CA TYR A 48 4.65 7.49 -5.52
C TYR A 48 5.05 6.26 -4.70
N LEU A 49 4.21 5.22 -4.64
CA LEU A 49 4.51 3.97 -3.95
C LEU A 49 5.81 3.34 -4.48
N ARG A 50 6.00 3.29 -5.79
CA ARG A 50 7.26 2.79 -6.40
C ARG A 50 8.49 3.60 -5.99
N ARG A 51 8.33 4.88 -5.64
CA ARG A 51 9.44 5.75 -5.21
C ARG A 51 9.67 5.74 -3.70
N THR A 52 8.62 5.55 -2.91
CA THR A 52 8.71 5.62 -1.44
C THR A 52 8.92 4.27 -0.79
N LYS A 53 8.40 3.19 -1.38
CA LYS A 53 8.57 1.82 -0.90
C LYS A 53 9.80 1.17 -1.54
N THR A 54 10.97 1.73 -1.21
CA THR A 54 12.28 1.22 -1.67
C THR A 54 12.77 0.02 -0.86
N ASP A 55 12.14 -0.25 0.28
CA ASP A 55 12.45 -1.39 1.15
C ASP A 55 11.77 -2.68 0.68
N ARG A 56 12.11 -3.80 1.34
CA ARG A 56 11.46 -5.08 1.05
C ARG A 56 9.98 -5.03 1.39
N VAL A 57 9.18 -5.59 0.49
CA VAL A 57 7.73 -5.68 0.56
C VAL A 57 7.35 -7.15 0.62
N ARG A 58 6.57 -7.52 1.64
CA ARG A 58 6.11 -8.89 1.80
C ARG A 58 4.60 -8.96 1.81
N GLN A 59 4.08 -10.12 1.45
CA GLN A 59 2.67 -10.41 1.69
C GLN A 59 2.33 -10.17 3.17
N GLY A 60 1.26 -9.42 3.40
CA GLY A 60 0.78 -9.05 4.73
C GLY A 60 1.37 -7.76 5.28
N ASP A 61 2.35 -7.14 4.64
CA ASP A 61 2.81 -5.79 5.00
C ASP A 61 1.64 -4.82 4.96
N ALA A 62 1.53 -3.99 6.00
CA ALA A 62 0.51 -2.97 6.10
C ALA A 62 1.17 -1.61 6.28
N TRP A 63 0.66 -0.61 5.57
CA TRP A 63 1.16 0.75 5.61
C TRP A 63 0.01 1.74 5.76
N GLU A 64 0.25 2.79 6.53
CA GLU A 64 -0.66 3.93 6.63
C GLU A 64 -0.13 5.01 5.68
N GLU A 65 -0.78 5.18 4.53
CA GLU A 65 -0.37 6.17 3.53
C GLU A 65 -1.23 7.42 3.64
N PHE A 66 -0.55 8.57 3.65
CA PHE A 66 -1.17 9.88 3.81
C PHE A 66 -1.66 10.43 2.47
N VAL A 67 -2.96 10.47 2.27
CA VAL A 67 -3.56 11.11 1.08
C VAL A 67 -4.07 12.50 1.46
N GLY A 68 -3.44 13.54 0.92
CA GLY A 68 -3.80 14.93 1.22
C GLY A 68 -5.10 15.34 0.54
N VAL A 69 -6.14 15.72 1.30
CA VAL A 69 -7.47 16.11 0.77
C VAL A 69 -7.56 17.54 0.23
N GLY A 70 -6.43 18.18 -0.05
CA GLY A 70 -6.39 19.55 -0.58
C GLY A 70 -6.56 20.64 0.49
N CYS A 71 -6.90 21.86 0.02
CA CYS A 71 -6.57 23.18 0.59
C CYS A 71 -6.89 23.44 2.08
N CYS A 72 -7.70 22.59 2.73
CA CYS A 72 -8.07 22.75 4.14
C CYS A 72 -7.30 21.83 5.12
N GLY A 73 -6.27 21.11 4.65
CA GLY A 73 -5.25 20.52 5.53
C GLY A 73 -5.67 19.26 6.29
N SER A 74 -6.71 18.55 5.85
CA SER A 74 -6.96 17.21 6.37
C SER A 74 -6.07 16.20 5.64
N THR A 75 -5.50 15.28 6.40
CA THR A 75 -4.74 14.16 5.86
C THR A 75 -5.58 12.93 6.15
N LEU A 76 -5.83 12.11 5.14
CA LEU A 76 -6.49 10.83 5.33
C LEU A 76 -5.41 9.75 5.43
N ASP A 77 -5.35 9.08 6.56
CA ASP A 77 -4.55 7.88 6.76
C ASP A 77 -5.29 6.71 6.08
N VAL A 78 -4.74 6.20 4.98
CA VAL A 78 -5.31 5.07 4.25
C VAL A 78 -4.52 3.81 4.62
N PRO A 79 -5.14 2.84 5.32
CA PRO A 79 -4.48 1.60 5.71
C PRO A 79 -4.45 0.64 4.53
N LEU A 80 -3.35 0.71 3.77
CA LEU A 80 -3.04 -0.18 2.67
C LEU A 80 -2.42 -1.46 3.19
N ARG A 81 -2.72 -2.58 2.54
CA ARG A 81 -2.11 -3.87 2.86
C ARG A 81 -1.73 -4.61 1.60
N VAL A 82 -0.55 -5.22 1.60
CA VAL A 82 -0.12 -6.13 0.54
C VAL A 82 -0.82 -7.46 0.74
N GLU A 83 -1.71 -7.81 -0.17
CA GLU A 83 -2.37 -9.11 -0.15
C GLU A 83 -1.53 -10.15 -0.88
N GLU A 84 -0.82 -9.75 -1.94
CA GLU A 84 0.00 -10.67 -2.73
C GLU A 84 1.15 -9.93 -3.39
N ILE A 85 2.27 -10.63 -3.56
CA ILE A 85 3.43 -10.15 -4.30
C ILE A 85 4.00 -11.32 -5.12
N GLU A 86 4.22 -11.08 -6.41
CA GLU A 86 4.72 -12.07 -7.37
C GLU A 86 6.04 -11.61 -8.00
N GLY A 87 6.97 -12.54 -8.19
CA GLY A 87 8.29 -12.30 -8.81
C GLY A 87 9.39 -12.05 -7.79
N GLY A 88 9.34 -10.93 -7.07
CA GLY A 88 10.37 -10.49 -6.11
C GLY A 88 9.78 -9.78 -4.88
N GLU A 89 10.61 -9.22 -3.99
CA GLU A 89 10.13 -8.54 -2.77
C GLU A 89 10.45 -7.04 -2.76
N THR A 90 10.57 -6.39 -3.92
CA THR A 90 10.79 -4.92 -3.98
C THR A 90 9.91 -4.24 -5.04
N PHE A 91 9.60 -2.96 -4.89
CA PHE A 91 8.95 -2.20 -5.96
C PHE A 91 9.98 -1.74 -7.00
N GLY A 92 9.82 -2.24 -8.23
CA GLY A 92 10.54 -1.79 -9.40
C GLY A 92 9.78 -0.71 -10.21
N PRO A 93 10.44 -0.14 -11.23
CA PRO A 93 9.81 0.83 -12.13
C PRO A 93 8.66 0.21 -12.95
N ASP A 94 8.78 -1.07 -13.30
CA ASP A 94 7.84 -1.84 -14.13
C ASP A 94 6.84 -2.68 -13.31
N THR A 95 6.92 -2.66 -11.97
CA THR A 95 6.04 -3.42 -11.10
C THR A 95 4.58 -3.02 -11.31
N GLY A 96 3.75 -3.99 -11.74
CA GLY A 96 2.31 -3.83 -11.85
C GLY A 96 1.67 -3.72 -10.46
N ILE A 97 0.81 -2.73 -10.26
CA ILE A 97 0.05 -2.57 -9.02
C ILE A 97 -1.41 -2.85 -9.32
N GLU A 98 -1.99 -3.78 -8.57
CA GLU A 98 -3.42 -4.06 -8.62
C GLU A 98 -4.09 -3.74 -7.29
N TRP A 99 -5.33 -3.27 -7.40
CA TRP A 99 -6.12 -2.79 -6.28
C TRP A 99 -7.25 -3.76 -5.99
N GLU A 100 -7.33 -4.21 -4.74
CA GLU A 100 -8.45 -4.99 -4.24
C GLU A 100 -9.16 -4.27 -3.09
N VAL A 101 -10.45 -4.57 -2.94
CA VAL A 101 -11.25 -4.07 -1.81
C VAL A 101 -11.33 -5.20 -0.80
N ARG A 102 -10.84 -4.98 0.42
CA ARG A 102 -10.95 -5.95 1.52
C ARG A 102 -12.11 -5.62 2.44
N GLU A 103 -12.64 -6.65 3.10
CA GLU A 103 -13.69 -6.49 4.11
C GLU A 103 -13.24 -5.52 5.20
N ALA A 104 -14.13 -4.62 5.61
CA ALA A 104 -13.83 -3.64 6.64
C ALA A 104 -13.53 -4.35 7.97
N CYS A 105 -12.25 -4.42 8.37
CA CYS A 105 -11.84 -4.92 9.69
C CYS A 105 -12.05 -3.85 10.78
N GLY A 106 -13.24 -3.24 10.81
CA GLY A 106 -13.62 -2.22 11.80
C GLY A 106 -12.59 -1.11 11.94
N ILE A 107 -12.01 -0.64 10.82
CA ILE A 107 -11.22 0.59 10.85
C ILE A 107 -12.17 1.66 11.36
N GLN A 108 -11.88 2.17 12.56
CA GLN A 108 -12.54 3.33 13.12
C GLN A 108 -12.05 4.59 12.37
N GLY A 109 -12.05 4.53 11.03
CA GLY A 109 -11.72 5.58 10.08
C GLY A 109 -12.97 6.23 9.51
N GLY A 110 -14.14 5.93 10.10
CA GLY A 110 -15.29 6.79 10.04
C GLY A 110 -14.91 8.14 10.58
N TRP A 111 -14.55 9.07 9.69
CA TRP A 111 -14.86 10.48 9.74
C TRP A 111 -15.18 10.99 11.17
N GLN A 112 -14.19 11.01 12.06
CA GLN A 112 -14.25 11.87 13.25
C GLN A 112 -13.86 13.29 12.84
N VAL A 113 -14.41 13.76 11.71
CA VAL A 113 -14.54 15.19 11.46
C VAL A 113 -15.43 15.69 12.58
N GLN A 114 -14.77 16.38 13.50
CA GLN A 114 -15.24 17.51 14.28
C GLN A 114 -16.67 17.97 13.89
N SER A 115 -17.68 17.24 14.36
CA SER A 115 -19.01 17.78 14.57
C SER A 115 -19.07 18.35 15.98
N GLN A 116 -18.07 19.15 16.35
CA GLN A 116 -18.25 20.22 17.32
C GLN A 116 -18.11 21.53 16.55
N GLY A 117 -19.25 22.09 16.17
CA GLY A 117 -19.32 23.44 15.62
C GLY A 117 -19.81 23.53 14.17
N GLY A 118 -20.92 22.88 13.84
CA GLY A 118 -21.78 23.49 12.82
C GLY A 118 -22.31 24.82 13.38
N PRO A 119 -22.16 25.97 12.69
CA PRO A 119 -22.84 27.18 13.11
C PRO A 119 -24.35 27.05 12.81
N ASN A 120 -25.10 26.55 13.79
CA ASN A 120 -26.44 27.06 14.12
C ASN A 120 -26.22 27.98 15.33
N GLN A 121 -26.71 29.21 15.45
CA GLN A 121 -27.67 30.07 14.75
C GLN A 121 -27.32 31.51 15.18
N VAL A 122 -27.62 32.53 14.37
CA VAL A 122 -28.70 33.52 14.63
C VAL A 122 -29.07 34.22 13.32
#